data_AF-A0A962QQX7-F1
#
_entry.id   AF-A0A962QQX7-F1
#
_cell.length_a   1.000
_cell.length_b   1.000
_cell.length_c   1.000
_cell.angle_alpha   90.00
_cell.angle_beta   90.00
_cell.angle_gamma   90.00
#
_symmetry.space_group_name_H-M   'P 1'
#
loop_
_entity.id
_entity.type
_entity.pdbx_description
1 polymer ?
#
loop_
_entity_poly.entity_id
_entity_poly.type
_entity_poly.pdbx_seq_one_letter_code
_entity_poly.pdbx_strand_id
1 'polypeptide(L)'
;MPRKSKAELSVAPVTVPRVIPRPPSHLTPAQGEVWRLVMAASAGQYIATEAFPVLVEYCRAVVEADRIAAEVDRFDMAWSREPDGMKQLKALHAMQDVAARRVAGIATRLRIPPSSRIH
;
A
#
# COMPACT_ATOMS: atom_id res chain seq x y z
N MET A 1 -35.14 41.31 -27.33
CA MET A 1 -34.18 40.69 -26.39
C MET A 1 -33.50 41.78 -25.56
N PRO A 2 -33.28 41.54 -24.27
CA PRO A 2 -31.91 41.67 -23.77
C PRO A 2 -31.47 40.46 -22.93
N ARG A 3 -30.21 40.10 -23.13
CA ARG A 3 -29.44 38.97 -22.59
C ARG A 3 -29.00 39.30 -21.16
N LYS A 4 -29.36 38.50 -20.15
CA LYS A 4 -28.83 38.63 -18.78
C LYS A 4 -27.80 37.54 -18.52
N SER A 5 -26.64 38.00 -18.04
CA SER A 5 -25.34 37.33 -18.06
C SER A 5 -25.27 36.12 -17.13
N LYS A 6 -24.65 35.04 -17.64
CA LYS A 6 -23.97 34.03 -16.83
C LYS A 6 -22.92 34.73 -15.97
N ALA A 7 -22.95 34.50 -14.67
CA ALA A 7 -21.80 34.68 -13.79
C ALA A 7 -21.40 33.28 -13.31
N GLU A 8 -20.55 32.61 -14.09
CA GLU A 8 -19.89 31.39 -13.64
C GLU A 8 -18.78 31.82 -12.67
N LEU A 9 -19.06 31.72 -11.37
CA LEU A 9 -18.06 31.83 -10.32
C LEU A 9 -17.13 30.61 -10.41
N SER A 10 -16.07 30.74 -11.20
CA SER A 10 -14.96 29.79 -11.20
C SER A 10 -14.13 30.00 -9.93
N VAL A 11 -14.49 29.32 -8.85
CA VAL A 11 -13.64 29.23 -7.65
C VAL A 11 -12.45 28.35 -8.00
N ALA A 12 -11.29 28.98 -8.26
CA ALA A 12 -10.04 28.24 -8.37
C ALA A 12 -9.76 27.55 -7.02
N PRO A 13 -9.56 26.23 -6.98
CA PRO A 13 -9.27 25.56 -5.72
C PRO A 13 -7.92 26.06 -5.17
N VAL A 14 -7.96 26.62 -3.97
CA VAL A 14 -6.75 26.96 -3.21
C VAL A 14 -6.03 25.65 -2.90
N THR A 15 -4.94 25.40 -3.63
CA THR A 15 -4.09 24.24 -3.37
C THR A 15 -3.10 24.63 -2.28
N VAL A 16 -3.50 24.45 -1.02
CA VAL A 16 -2.56 24.54 0.10
C VAL A 16 -1.53 23.40 -0.03
N PRO A 17 -0.21 23.69 -0.03
CA PRO A 17 0.80 22.65 -0.06
C PRO A 17 0.61 21.72 1.14
N ARG A 18 0.23 20.47 0.87
CA ARG A 18 0.04 19.47 1.92
C ARG A 18 1.41 19.00 2.40
N VAL A 19 1.73 19.31 3.65
CA VAL A 19 2.92 18.76 4.31
C VAL A 19 2.69 17.27 4.54
N ILE A 20 3.41 16.43 3.78
CA ILE A 20 3.36 14.98 3.95
C ILE A 20 4.13 14.61 5.24
N PRO A 21 3.48 13.97 6.23
CA PRO A 21 4.17 13.55 7.45
C PRO A 21 5.32 12.60 7.17
N ARG A 22 6.46 12.85 7.82
CA ARG A 22 7.64 11.99 7.69
C ARG A 22 7.39 10.61 8.29
N PRO A 23 7.97 9.54 7.72
CA PRO A 23 7.90 8.21 8.31
C PRO A 23 8.58 8.20 9.69
N PRO A 24 8.07 7.42 10.66
CA PRO A 24 8.74 7.19 11.93
C PRO A 24 10.18 6.66 11.73
N SER A 25 11.11 7.10 12.57
CA SER A 25 12.55 6.78 12.45
C SER A 25 12.90 5.30 12.60
N HIS A 26 12.01 4.50 13.20
CA HIS A 26 12.20 3.06 13.37
C HIS A 26 11.76 2.23 12.16
N LEU A 27 11.17 2.86 11.13
CA LEU A 27 10.88 2.17 9.87
C LEU A 27 12.18 1.98 9.08
N THR A 28 12.32 0.81 8.44
CA THR A 28 13.39 0.60 7.47
C THR A 28 13.19 1.48 6.24
N PRO A 29 14.22 1.71 5.40
CA PRO A 29 14.06 2.52 4.18
C PRO A 29 12.91 2.06 3.27
N ALA A 30 12.76 0.74 3.07
CA ALA A 30 11.68 0.17 2.26
C ALA A 30 10.30 0.43 2.88
N GLN A 31 10.15 0.27 4.20
CA GLN A 31 8.89 0.56 4.90
C GLN A 31 8.56 2.06 4.86
N GLY A 32 9.59 2.91 4.96
CA GLY A 32 9.45 4.36 4.83
C GLY A 32 9.04 4.83 3.44
N GLU A 33 9.38 4.08 2.38
CA GLU A 33 8.86 4.30 1.03
C GLU A 33 7.36 4.03 0.96
N VAL A 34 6.91 2.88 1.47
CA VAL A 34 5.47 2.54 1.52
C VAL A 34 4.69 3.61 2.29
N TRP A 35 5.23 4.07 3.43
CA TRP A 35 4.64 5.16 4.19
C TRP A 35 4.45 6.42 3.34
N ARG A 36 5.51 6.87 2.66
CA ARG A 36 5.48 8.07 1.82
C ARG A 36 4.49 7.92 0.68
N LEU A 37 4.44 6.75 0.04
CA LEU A 37 3.51 6.45 -1.04
C LEU A 37 2.05 6.52 -0.56
N VAL A 38 1.72 5.89 0.56
CA VAL A 38 0.36 5.94 1.14
C VAL A 38 -0.02 7.36 1.54
N MET A 39 0.90 8.07 2.20
CA MET A 39 0.63 9.44 2.64
C MET A 39 0.55 10.43 1.48
N ALA A 40 1.23 10.19 0.35
CA ALA A 40 1.13 10.98 -0.88
C ALA A 40 -0.15 10.68 -1.68
N ALA A 41 -0.70 9.47 -1.57
CA ALA A 41 -1.94 9.08 -2.22
C ALA A 41 -3.16 9.78 -1.60
N SER A 42 -4.30 9.76 -2.32
CA SER A 42 -5.58 10.31 -1.83
C SER A 42 -5.99 9.70 -0.49
N ALA A 43 -5.65 8.44 -0.23
CA ALA A 43 -5.90 7.77 1.05
C ALA A 43 -5.24 8.50 2.22
N GLY A 44 -4.02 9.03 2.03
CA GLY A 44 -3.30 9.76 3.07
C GLY A 44 -4.04 10.98 3.60
N GLN A 45 -4.96 11.56 2.82
CA GLN A 45 -5.77 12.71 3.27
C GLN A 45 -6.74 12.35 4.39
N TYR A 46 -7.11 11.07 4.50
CA TYR A 46 -8.09 10.57 5.45
C TYR A 46 -7.48 9.81 6.63
N ILE A 47 -6.15 9.61 6.62
CA ILE A 47 -5.43 8.95 7.72
C ILE A 47 -5.11 9.99 8.79
N ALA A 48 -5.83 9.90 9.90
CA ALA A 48 -5.57 10.71 11.08
C ALA A 48 -4.31 10.23 11.82
N THR A 49 -3.68 11.12 12.58
CA THR A 49 -2.41 10.86 13.28
C THR A 49 -2.52 9.68 14.25
N GLU A 50 -3.67 9.50 14.91
CA GLU A 50 -3.95 8.36 15.78
C GLU A 50 -3.92 7.00 15.07
N ALA A 51 -4.09 6.98 13.74
CA ALA A 51 -4.00 5.77 12.93
C ALA A 51 -2.58 5.46 12.44
N PHE A 52 -1.59 6.30 12.76
CA PHE A 52 -0.19 6.10 12.35
C PHE A 52 0.42 4.77 12.81
N PRO A 53 0.15 4.25 14.03
CA PRO A 53 0.63 2.92 14.42
C PRO A 53 0.06 1.81 13.52
N VAL A 54 -1.18 1.96 13.04
CA VAL A 54 -1.80 1.02 12.09
C VAL A 54 -1.16 1.14 10.70
N LEU A 55 -0.82 2.36 10.28
CA LEU A 55 -0.06 2.59 9.04
C LEU A 55 1.36 2.00 9.12
N VAL A 56 2.03 2.07 10.27
CA VAL A 56 3.32 1.38 10.49
C VAL A 56 3.18 -0.13 10.25
N GLU A 57 2.13 -0.75 10.80
CA GLU A 57 1.87 -2.17 10.58
C GLU A 57 1.54 -2.50 9.12
N TYR A 58 0.84 -1.60 8.42
CA TYR A 58 0.62 -1.74 6.98
C TYR A 58 1.94 -1.73 6.21
N CYS A 59 2.83 -0.77 6.50
CA CYS A 59 4.13 -0.68 5.85
C CYS A 59 4.97 -1.94 6.06
N ARG A 60 4.96 -2.50 7.28
CA ARG A 60 5.62 -3.77 7.60
C ARG A 60 5.01 -4.94 6.83
N ALA A 61 3.68 -5.02 6.78
CA ALA A 61 2.98 -6.10 6.10
C ALA A 61 3.22 -6.09 4.58
N VAL A 62 3.25 -4.91 3.95
CA VAL A 62 3.56 -4.78 2.51
C VAL A 62 4.98 -5.23 2.22
N VAL A 63 5.98 -4.73 2.95
CA VAL A 63 7.38 -5.13 2.73
C VAL A 63 7.59 -6.62 2.98
N GLU A 64 6.92 -7.21 3.96
CA GLU A 64 6.99 -8.66 4.19
C GLU A 64 6.34 -9.46 3.05
N ALA A 65 5.18 -9.00 2.55
CA ALA A 65 4.52 -9.62 1.41
C ALA A 65 5.41 -9.58 0.15
N ASP A 66 6.08 -8.45 -0.11
CA ASP A 66 7.02 -8.30 -1.23
C ASP A 66 8.22 -9.25 -1.10
N ARG A 67 8.73 -9.44 0.12
CA ARG A 67 9.81 -10.40 0.38
C ARG A 67 9.37 -11.84 0.11
N ILE A 68 8.20 -12.23 0.59
CA ILE A 68 7.66 -13.59 0.35
C ILE A 68 7.38 -13.80 -1.14
N ALA A 69 6.82 -12.81 -1.82
CA ALA A 69 6.62 -12.86 -3.27
C ALA A 69 7.94 -13.05 -4.02
N ALA A 70 9.00 -12.33 -3.64
CA ALA A 70 10.32 -12.53 -4.24
C ALA A 70 10.89 -13.94 -4.00
N GLU A 71 10.60 -14.58 -2.86
CA GLU A 71 10.99 -15.98 -2.62
C GLU A 71 10.16 -16.97 -3.46
N VAL A 72 8.86 -16.70 -3.67
CA VAL A 72 8.02 -17.46 -4.59
C VAL A 72 8.54 -17.34 -6.02
N ASP A 73 8.87 -16.13 -6.48
CA ASP A 73 9.37 -15.88 -7.83
C ASP A 73 10.77 -16.49 -8.07
N ARG A 74 11.58 -16.59 -7.01
CA ARG A 74 12.88 -17.26 -7.04
C ARG A 74 12.79 -18.78 -7.04
N PHE A 75 11.63 -19.36 -6.71
CA PHE A 75 11.47 -20.80 -6.67
C PHE A 75 11.51 -21.39 -8.08
N ASP A 76 12.58 -22.14 -8.40
CA ASP A 76 12.65 -22.89 -9.65
C ASP A 76 11.74 -24.12 -9.57
N MET A 77 10.86 -24.28 -10.56
CA MET A 77 9.97 -25.43 -10.63
C MET A 77 10.72 -26.77 -10.73
N ALA A 78 11.98 -26.77 -11.18
CA ALA A 78 12.85 -27.95 -11.13
C ALA A 78 13.04 -28.46 -9.70
N TRP A 79 13.13 -27.57 -8.70
CA TRP A 79 13.29 -27.92 -7.29
C TRP A 79 12.08 -28.68 -6.74
N SER A 80 10.89 -28.53 -7.33
CA SER A 80 9.69 -29.28 -6.92
C SER A 80 9.86 -30.81 -7.03
N ARG A 81 10.83 -31.27 -7.83
CA ARG A 81 11.19 -32.68 -8.03
C ARG A 81 12.20 -33.21 -7.01
N GLU A 82 12.85 -32.32 -6.27
CA GLU A 82 13.78 -32.69 -5.20
C GLU A 82 13.02 -33.16 -3.95
N PRO A 83 13.66 -33.91 -3.04
CA PRO A 83 13.07 -34.23 -1.75
C PRO A 83 12.58 -32.96 -1.04
N ASP A 84 11.35 -33.00 -0.52
CA ASP A 84 10.64 -31.86 0.09
C ASP A 84 10.34 -30.64 -0.81
N GLY A 85 10.73 -30.64 -2.10
CA GLY A 85 10.53 -29.49 -2.99
C GLY A 85 9.06 -29.06 -3.10
N MET A 86 8.15 -30.01 -3.29
CA MET A 86 6.71 -29.74 -3.31
C MET A 86 6.19 -29.20 -1.96
N LYS A 87 6.77 -29.64 -0.85
CA LYS A 87 6.40 -29.17 0.50
C LYS A 87 6.88 -27.73 0.71
N GLN A 88 8.07 -27.39 0.25
CA GLN A 88 8.61 -26.03 0.27
C GLN A 88 7.77 -25.07 -0.58
N LEU A 89 7.44 -25.46 -1.82
CA LEU A 89 6.57 -24.68 -2.70
C LEU A 89 5.21 -24.42 -2.06
N LYS A 90 4.58 -25.45 -1.48
CA LYS A 90 3.33 -25.32 -0.73
C LYS A 90 3.46 -24.35 0.45
N ALA A 91 4.57 -24.40 1.18
CA ALA A 91 4.80 -23.51 2.32
C ALA A 91 4.96 -22.05 1.87
N LEU A 92 5.70 -21.79 0.79
CA LEU A 92 5.86 -20.44 0.23
C LEU A 92 4.52 -19.84 -0.20
N HIS A 93 3.69 -20.59 -0.93
CA HIS A 93 2.36 -20.12 -1.31
C HIS A 93 1.43 -19.92 -0.09
N ALA A 94 1.51 -20.78 0.92
CA ALA A 94 0.76 -20.58 2.16
C ALA A 94 1.19 -19.29 2.90
N MET A 95 2.49 -19.00 2.93
CA MET A 95 3.01 -17.75 3.49
C MET A 95 2.54 -16.53 2.69
N GLN A 96 2.54 -16.63 1.36
CA GLN A 96 2.07 -15.57 0.46
C GLN A 96 0.59 -15.25 0.70
N ASP A 97 -0.26 -16.27 0.82
CA ASP A 97 -1.68 -16.15 1.15
C ASP A 97 -1.91 -15.42 2.48
N VAL A 98 -1.15 -15.79 3.52
CA VAL A 98 -1.25 -15.18 4.84
C VAL A 98 -0.83 -13.71 4.77
N ALA A 99 0.27 -13.40 4.07
CA ALA A 99 0.76 -12.04 3.89
C ALA A 99 -0.25 -11.17 3.15
N ALA A 100 -0.82 -11.67 2.05
CA ALA A 100 -1.84 -10.97 1.27
C ALA A 100 -3.09 -10.64 2.10
N ARG A 101 -3.58 -11.61 2.89
CA ARG A 101 -4.71 -11.38 3.81
C ARG A 101 -4.40 -10.36 4.89
N ARG A 102 -3.17 -10.36 5.45
CA ARG A 102 -2.73 -9.36 6.42
C ARG A 102 -2.72 -7.95 5.83
N VAL A 103 -2.16 -7.79 4.63
CA VAL A 103 -2.15 -6.51 3.90
C VAL A 103 -3.57 -6.01 3.66
N ALA A 104 -4.44 -6.85 3.08
CA ALA A 104 -5.84 -6.49 2.79
C ALA A 104 -6.65 -6.13 4.05
N GLY A 105 -6.43 -6.86 5.15
CA GLY A 105 -7.09 -6.60 6.42
C GLY A 105 -6.71 -5.25 7.02
N ILE A 106 -5.42 -4.87 6.98
CA ILE A 106 -4.96 -3.58 7.48
C ILE A 106 -5.39 -2.45 6.54
N ALA A 107 -5.29 -2.64 5.21
CA ALA A 107 -5.73 -1.67 4.21
C ALA A 107 -7.20 -1.27 4.39
N THR A 108 -8.07 -2.27 4.62
CA THR A 108 -9.51 -2.04 4.88
C THR A 108 -9.72 -1.16 6.12
N ARG A 109 -8.98 -1.41 7.21
CA ARG A 109 -9.06 -0.59 8.44
C ARG A 109 -8.58 0.84 8.23
N LEU A 110 -7.55 1.02 7.41
CA LEU A 110 -7.03 2.33 7.01
C LEU A 110 -7.87 3.02 5.92
N ARG A 111 -8.89 2.34 5.39
CA ARG A 111 -9.71 2.79 4.25
C ARG A 111 -8.87 3.16 3.04
N ILE A 112 -7.77 2.45 2.83
CA ILE A 112 -6.96 2.59 1.61
C ILE A 112 -7.76 1.91 0.49
N PRO A 113 -8.24 2.66 -0.53
CA PRO A 113 -8.96 2.05 -1.62
C PRO A 113 -8.00 1.14 -2.41
N PRO A 114 -8.51 0.07 -3.04
CA PRO A 114 -7.72 -0.69 -4.00
C PRO A 114 -7.16 0.28 -5.04
N SER A 115 -5.84 0.28 -5.21
CA SER A 115 -5.19 1.10 -6.24
C SER A 115 -5.66 0.60 -7.61
N SER A 116 -6.41 1.41 -8.35
CA SER A 116 -6.81 1.10 -9.72
C SER A 116 -5.70 1.34 -10.75
N ARG A 117 -4.46 1.61 -10.31
CA ARG A 117 -3.32 1.74 -11.21
C ARG A 117 -2.86 0.36 -11.65
N ILE A 118 -3.56 -0.15 -12.66
CA ILE A 118 -3.05 -1.16 -13.58
C ILE A 118 -1.82 -0.53 -14.24
N HIS A 119 -0.64 -1.09 -13.99
CA HIS A 119 0.60 -0.79 -14.73
C HIS A 119 0.81 -1.87 -15.78
#